data_AF-A0A7L2N3N6-F1
#
_entry.id   AF-A0A7L2N3N6-F1
#
_cell.length_a   1.000
_cell.length_b   1.000
_cell.length_c   1.000
_cell.angle_alpha   90.00
_cell.angle_beta   90.00
_cell.angle_gamma   90.00
#
_symmetry.space_group_name_H-M   'P 1'
#
loop_
_entity.id
_entity.type
_entity.pdbx_description
1 polymer ?
#
loop_
_entity_poly.entity_id
_entity_poly.type
_entity_poly.pdbx_seq_one_letter_code
_entity_poly.pdbx_strand_id
1 'polypeptide(L)'
;GIENPAFETSGSVLGRQCCPGPARADARAVGPASPGLEEGPCGWGPCNPRVLQLCNNPGGYLAAYSLLAIFQGIVVNGLVNISISTIEKRYELSSSLTGLISASYDIAFCALSLFVSYFGERGHKPRWLAFSAFMLGLGSLVFSLPHFSSGKYQYGNKIEDNTCQTAETTFANATCSASTNSSLHKYLYVFILGQLLLGVGGTPLYTLGTAFIDDSVPKHMSSLYIGIGYAMSLLGPAIGYVLGGQLLNIYIDIQIPKRQDTTYTKVDQDDPRWLGAWWIGFLACFFAIWLLIIPFSCFPKHLPGTAEIQAEKISETHDDGSQVLVQANNIGQSFKDFPVALMILLRNPVLMSLIIASSSEALVATGFATFLPKFIENQFGKSSSFSATLGGLVLIPGAALGQVISGVLVSKCKMSCKGIIKFMISTCSVALILNTVFLFAKCGNEPFAGVSETYNG
;
A
#
# COMPACT_ATOMS: atom_id res chain seq x y z
N GLY A 1 -57.84 -41.36 -31.68
CA GLY A 1 -59.04 -41.53 -32.50
C GLY A 1 -60.06 -40.52 -32.03
N ILE A 2 -60.37 -39.57 -32.91
CA ILE A 2 -61.61 -38.78 -32.97
C ILE A 2 -61.81 -37.79 -31.80
N GLU A 3 -61.31 -36.57 -32.00
CA GLU A 3 -62.06 -35.36 -31.68
C GLU A 3 -63.06 -35.09 -32.83
N ASN A 4 -64.28 -34.67 -32.49
CA ASN A 4 -65.32 -34.22 -33.41
C ASN A 4 -66.10 -33.09 -32.70
N PRO A 5 -66.83 -32.20 -33.41
CA PRO A 5 -66.39 -30.84 -33.71
C PRO A 5 -67.46 -29.81 -33.27
N ALA A 6 -67.19 -28.52 -33.38
CA ALA A 6 -68.26 -27.53 -33.45
C ALA A 6 -67.80 -26.21 -34.11
N PHE A 7 -68.39 -25.97 -35.28
CA PHE A 7 -68.67 -24.68 -35.93
C PHE A 7 -67.55 -23.95 -36.70
N GLU A 8 -67.56 -24.17 -38.01
CA GLU A 8 -67.26 -23.16 -39.04
C GLU A 8 -68.56 -22.50 -39.52
N THR A 9 -68.49 -21.20 -39.85
CA THR A 9 -69.33 -20.58 -40.88
C THR A 9 -68.49 -19.61 -41.73
N SER A 10 -68.68 -19.76 -43.06
CA SER A 10 -68.26 -18.92 -44.20
C SER A 10 -68.04 -17.43 -43.89
N GLY A 11 -67.10 -16.71 -44.50
CA GLY A 11 -66.51 -16.82 -45.83
C GLY A 11 -66.79 -15.50 -46.59
N SER A 12 -65.75 -14.74 -46.92
CA SER A 12 -65.74 -13.86 -48.10
C SER A 12 -64.30 -13.52 -48.50
N VAL A 13 -64.09 -13.58 -49.81
CA VAL A 13 -62.81 -13.58 -50.52
C VAL A 13 -62.58 -12.19 -51.11
N LEU A 14 -61.37 -11.63 -50.97
CA LEU A 14 -60.78 -10.75 -51.98
C LEU A 14 -59.25 -10.82 -51.90
N GLY A 15 -58.62 -11.34 -52.97
CA GLY A 15 -57.17 -11.43 -53.18
C GLY A 15 -56.49 -10.06 -53.28
N ARG A 16 -55.16 -9.89 -53.32
CA ARG A 16 -53.97 -10.56 -53.90
C ARG A 16 -52.79 -10.08 -53.01
N GLN A 17 -51.62 -10.71 -52.82
CA GLN A 17 -50.64 -11.27 -53.76
C GLN A 17 -49.52 -11.95 -52.93
N CYS A 18 -48.99 -13.09 -53.39
CA CYS A 18 -47.83 -13.78 -52.83
C CYS A 18 -46.49 -13.17 -53.28
N CYS A 19 -45.46 -13.17 -52.40
CA CYS A 19 -44.16 -13.88 -52.57
C CYS A 19 -43.20 -13.63 -51.37
N PRO A 20 -42.16 -14.48 -51.13
CA PRO A 20 -41.77 -14.93 -49.77
C PRO A 20 -40.33 -14.59 -49.28
N GLY A 21 -40.20 -14.43 -47.95
CA GLY A 21 -39.02 -14.73 -47.08
C GLY A 21 -37.80 -13.78 -47.06
N PRO A 22 -36.84 -13.90 -46.11
CA PRO A 22 -36.86 -14.60 -44.80
C PRO A 22 -36.23 -13.80 -43.61
N ALA A 23 -36.17 -14.46 -42.45
CA ALA A 23 -35.22 -14.29 -41.33
C ALA A 23 -35.61 -13.37 -40.15
N ARG A 24 -36.02 -14.07 -39.08
CA ARG A 24 -35.97 -13.71 -37.66
C ARG A 24 -34.75 -12.83 -37.32
N ALA A 25 -35.02 -11.64 -36.81
CA ALA A 25 -34.13 -10.98 -35.86
C ALA A 25 -34.76 -11.16 -34.47
N ASP A 26 -34.10 -11.95 -33.63
CA ASP A 26 -34.41 -12.08 -32.22
C ASP A 26 -34.27 -10.71 -31.55
N ALA A 27 -35.38 -9.99 -31.39
CA ALA A 27 -35.46 -8.85 -30.50
C ALA A 27 -35.34 -9.38 -29.07
N ARG A 28 -34.11 -9.44 -28.56
CA ARG A 28 -33.86 -9.53 -27.11
C ARG A 28 -34.56 -8.36 -26.45
N ALA A 29 -35.64 -8.65 -25.74
CA ALA A 29 -36.29 -7.72 -24.85
C ALA A 29 -35.26 -7.27 -23.80
N VAL A 30 -34.79 -6.03 -23.95
CA VAL A 30 -34.00 -5.33 -22.95
C VAL A 30 -34.93 -5.11 -21.76
N GLY A 31 -34.62 -5.77 -20.64
CA GLY A 31 -35.30 -5.55 -19.37
C GLY A 31 -35.15 -4.10 -18.89
N PRO A 32 -36.00 -3.64 -17.96
CA PRO A 32 -36.03 -2.24 -17.54
C PRO A 32 -34.66 -1.81 -17.02
N ALA A 33 -34.15 -0.72 -17.60
CA ALA A 33 -32.89 -0.10 -17.25
C ALA A 33 -32.83 0.20 -15.74
N SER A 34 -31.77 -0.28 -15.09
CA SER A 34 -31.34 0.17 -13.77
C SER A 34 -31.31 1.70 -13.73
N PRO A 35 -31.65 2.36 -12.61
CA PRO A 35 -31.50 3.81 -12.49
C PRO A 35 -30.06 4.18 -12.86
N GLY A 36 -29.90 4.90 -13.97
CA GLY A 36 -28.63 5.05 -14.66
C GLY A 36 -27.54 5.58 -13.74
N LEU A 37 -26.43 4.86 -13.65
CA LEU A 37 -25.20 5.38 -13.07
C LEU A 37 -24.85 6.68 -13.81
N GLU A 38 -24.81 7.81 -13.12
CA GLU A 38 -24.35 9.06 -13.72
C GLU A 38 -22.84 8.96 -14.00
N GLU A 39 -22.51 8.71 -15.27
CA GLU A 39 -21.16 8.81 -15.82
C GLU A 39 -20.87 10.28 -16.16
N GLY A 40 -19.66 10.74 -15.87
CA GLY A 40 -19.31 12.16 -15.97
C GLY A 40 -18.05 12.46 -16.79
N PRO A 41 -17.93 13.66 -17.37
CA PRO A 41 -16.66 14.14 -17.91
C PRO A 41 -15.65 14.39 -16.77
N CYS A 42 -14.35 14.24 -17.07
CA CYS A 42 -13.28 14.61 -16.15
C CYS A 42 -13.14 16.14 -16.05
N GLY A 43 -13.29 16.72 -14.86
CA GLY A 43 -13.22 18.17 -14.65
C GLY A 43 -13.87 18.67 -13.37
N TRP A 44 -13.95 20.00 -13.24
CA TRP A 44 -14.56 20.69 -12.10
C TRP A 44 -15.85 21.39 -12.51
N GLY A 45 -16.99 20.76 -12.21
CA GLY A 45 -18.30 21.30 -12.54
C GLY A 45 -18.42 21.60 -14.05
N PRO A 46 -18.60 22.87 -14.48
CA PRO A 46 -18.68 23.23 -15.89
C PRO A 46 -17.33 23.25 -16.61
N CYS A 47 -16.19 23.21 -15.90
CA CYS A 47 -14.86 23.28 -16.48
C CYS A 47 -14.32 21.88 -16.81
N ASN A 48 -14.45 21.47 -18.07
CA ASN A 48 -14.05 20.15 -18.57
C ASN A 48 -12.99 20.27 -19.69
N PRO A 49 -11.70 20.48 -19.36
CA PRO A 49 -10.65 20.69 -20.36
C PRO A 49 -10.38 19.42 -21.18
N ARG A 50 -10.21 19.58 -22.51
CA ARG A 50 -10.04 18.46 -23.45
C ARG A 50 -8.82 17.58 -23.16
N VAL A 51 -7.75 18.16 -22.60
CA VAL A 51 -6.53 17.42 -22.25
C VAL A 51 -6.77 16.42 -21.12
N LEU A 52 -7.59 16.77 -20.12
CA LEU A 52 -7.90 15.87 -18.99
C LEU A 52 -8.86 14.74 -19.39
N GLN A 53 -9.63 14.91 -20.47
CA GLN A 53 -10.50 13.85 -21.00
C GLN A 53 -9.71 12.67 -21.58
N LEU A 54 -8.47 12.88 -22.04
CA LEU A 54 -7.60 11.80 -22.51
C LEU A 54 -7.29 10.78 -21.40
N CYS A 55 -7.26 11.24 -20.14
CA CYS A 55 -7.04 10.39 -18.97
C CYS A 55 -8.36 9.87 -18.37
N ASN A 56 -9.53 10.20 -18.92
CA ASN A 56 -10.85 9.77 -18.42
C ASN A 56 -11.18 8.33 -18.82
N ASN A 57 -10.31 7.41 -18.43
CA ASN A 57 -10.44 5.97 -18.66
C ASN A 57 -9.76 5.21 -17.51
N PRO A 58 -9.99 3.88 -17.38
CA PRO A 58 -9.41 3.10 -16.28
C PRO A 58 -7.88 3.11 -16.26
N GLY A 59 -7.22 3.21 -17.42
CA GLY A 59 -5.77 3.28 -17.52
C GLY A 59 -5.20 4.59 -16.97
N GLY A 60 -5.87 5.72 -17.25
CA GLY A 60 -5.51 7.02 -16.69
C GLY A 60 -5.69 7.07 -15.18
N TYR A 61 -6.78 6.49 -14.66
CA TYR A 61 -6.98 6.35 -13.22
C TYR A 61 -5.91 5.45 -12.59
N LEU A 62 -5.61 4.29 -13.20
CA LEU A 62 -4.57 3.38 -12.74
C LEU A 62 -3.21 4.09 -12.65
N ALA A 63 -2.83 4.91 -13.63
CA ALA A 63 -1.58 5.66 -13.60
C ALA A 63 -1.51 6.62 -12.40
N ALA A 64 -2.58 7.38 -12.14
CA ALA A 64 -2.65 8.27 -10.97
C ALA A 64 -2.64 7.50 -9.64
N TYR A 65 -3.39 6.41 -9.57
CA TYR A 65 -3.43 5.49 -8.42
C TYR A 65 -2.05 4.89 -8.13
N SER A 66 -1.37 4.36 -9.16
CA SER A 66 -0.04 3.78 -9.05
C SER A 66 0.98 4.81 -8.61
N LEU A 67 0.95 6.04 -9.13
CA LEU A 67 1.83 7.12 -8.69
C LEU A 67 1.63 7.44 -7.19
N LEU A 68 0.38 7.55 -6.75
CA LEU A 68 0.08 7.79 -5.33
C LEU A 68 0.54 6.63 -4.45
N ALA A 69 0.34 5.38 -4.90
CA ALA A 69 0.79 4.18 -4.21
C ALA A 69 2.32 4.10 -4.09
N ILE A 70 3.07 4.48 -5.14
CA ILE A 70 4.53 4.59 -5.09
C ILE A 70 4.95 5.60 -4.03
N PHE A 71 4.38 6.82 -4.05
CA PHE A 71 4.76 7.85 -3.09
C PHE A 71 4.41 7.46 -1.65
N GLN A 72 3.24 6.84 -1.43
CA GLN A 72 2.89 6.29 -0.12
C GLN A 72 3.94 5.25 0.34
N GLY A 73 4.33 4.34 -0.55
CA GLY A 73 5.36 3.34 -0.27
C GLY A 73 6.75 3.94 -0.01
N ILE A 74 7.16 4.96 -0.78
CA ILE A 74 8.41 5.71 -0.58
C ILE A 74 8.41 6.32 0.82
N VAL A 75 7.35 7.02 1.21
CA VAL A 75 7.30 7.73 2.49
C VAL A 75 7.23 6.76 3.67
N VAL A 76 6.21 5.90 3.71
CA VAL A 76 5.86 5.10 4.90
C VAL A 76 6.82 3.94 5.09
N ASN A 77 7.15 3.22 4.02
CA ASN A 77 7.93 1.98 4.12
C ASN A 77 9.39 2.15 3.69
N GLY A 78 9.75 3.26 3.05
CA GLY A 78 11.13 3.58 2.67
C GLY A 78 11.77 4.63 3.60
N LEU A 79 11.38 5.89 3.44
CA LEU A 79 11.98 7.05 4.09
C LEU A 79 11.84 7.02 5.62
N VAL A 80 10.69 6.62 6.16
CA VAL A 80 10.54 6.44 7.61
C VAL A 80 11.55 5.42 8.11
N ASN A 81 11.54 4.21 7.56
CA ASN A 81 12.35 3.09 8.03
C ASN A 81 13.86 3.39 7.97
N ILE A 82 14.33 4.00 6.89
CA ILE A 82 15.76 4.37 6.76
C ILE A 82 16.16 5.52 7.68
N SER A 83 15.22 6.38 8.08
CA SER A 83 15.49 7.55 8.93
C SER A 83 15.44 7.25 10.43
N ILE A 84 14.96 6.07 10.85
CA ILE A 84 14.76 5.70 12.27
C ILE A 84 16.05 5.91 13.08
N SER A 85 17.18 5.37 12.64
CA SER A 85 18.45 5.46 13.39
C SER A 85 18.94 6.90 13.56
N THR A 86 18.69 7.75 12.56
CA THR A 86 19.03 9.18 12.61
C THR A 86 18.11 9.93 13.58
N ILE A 87 16.83 9.59 13.60
CA ILE A 87 15.84 10.16 14.52
C ILE A 87 16.12 9.74 15.97
N GLU A 88 16.43 8.47 16.21
CA GLU A 88 16.84 7.96 17.54
C GLU A 88 18.01 8.75 18.10
N LYS A 89 19.07 8.90 17.30
CA LYS A 89 20.28 9.65 17.70
C LYS A 89 20.01 11.15 17.88
N ARG A 90 19.21 11.78 17.01
CA ARG A 90 18.98 13.23 17.05
C ARG A 90 18.09 13.66 18.21
N TYR A 91 17.04 12.87 18.48
CA TYR A 91 15.99 13.22 19.46
C TYR A 91 16.08 12.40 20.75
N GLU A 92 17.15 11.62 20.92
CA GLU A 92 17.44 10.83 22.12
C GLU A 92 16.30 9.85 22.44
N LEU A 93 15.74 9.23 21.41
CA LEU A 93 14.61 8.30 21.52
C LEU A 93 15.13 6.85 21.63
N SER A 94 14.51 6.06 22.50
CA SER A 94 14.72 4.62 22.55
C SER A 94 14.07 3.92 21.36
N SER A 95 14.60 2.75 20.97
CA SER A 95 14.04 1.96 19.86
C SER A 95 12.60 1.49 20.08
N SER A 96 12.16 1.39 21.32
CA SER A 96 10.74 1.14 21.65
C SER A 96 9.83 2.31 21.26
N LEU A 97 10.27 3.55 21.45
CA LEU A 97 9.50 4.75 21.12
C LEU A 97 9.48 5.01 19.61
N THR A 98 10.60 4.76 18.91
CA THR A 98 10.63 4.85 17.44
C THR A 98 9.89 3.70 16.77
N GLY A 99 9.85 2.52 17.40
CA GLY A 99 8.94 1.44 17.04
C GLY A 99 7.47 1.87 17.13
N LEU A 100 7.09 2.61 18.17
CA LEU A 100 5.74 3.18 18.31
C LEU A 100 5.43 4.22 17.21
N ILE A 101 6.41 5.03 16.78
CA ILE A 101 6.24 5.93 15.62
C ILE A 101 5.85 5.11 14.40
N SER A 102 6.61 4.07 14.05
CA SER A 102 6.33 3.24 12.88
C SER A 102 4.95 2.58 12.96
N ALA A 103 4.61 1.99 14.12
CA ALA A 103 3.32 1.34 14.34
C ALA A 103 2.11 2.31 14.31
N SER A 104 2.32 3.62 14.51
CA SER A 104 1.24 4.60 14.52
C SER A 104 0.50 4.69 13.18
N TYR A 105 1.19 4.45 12.06
CA TYR A 105 0.55 4.35 10.74
C TYR A 105 -0.48 3.20 10.73
N ASP A 106 -0.07 2.02 11.18
CA ASP A 106 -0.90 0.82 11.19
C ASP A 106 -2.09 0.97 12.15
N ILE A 107 -1.89 1.64 13.29
CA ILE A 107 -2.97 1.94 14.25
C ILE A 107 -4.05 2.79 13.59
N ALA A 108 -3.68 3.90 12.92
CA ALA A 108 -4.64 4.75 12.22
C ALA A 108 -5.31 4.01 11.06
N PHE A 109 -4.53 3.26 10.27
CA PHE A 109 -5.04 2.51 9.14
C PHE A 109 -6.07 1.46 9.59
N CYS A 110 -5.75 0.65 10.61
CA CYS A 110 -6.65 -0.37 11.14
C CYS A 110 -7.92 0.24 11.74
N ALA A 111 -7.80 1.33 12.51
CA ALA A 111 -8.93 1.98 13.15
C ALA A 111 -9.93 2.56 12.14
N LEU A 112 -9.44 3.08 11.00
CA LEU A 112 -10.25 3.78 10.02
C LEU A 112 -10.67 2.91 8.83
N SER A 113 -10.00 1.79 8.56
CA SER A 113 -10.24 0.98 7.35
C SER A 113 -11.69 0.54 7.17
N LEU A 114 -12.31 -0.03 8.20
CA LEU A 114 -13.71 -0.46 8.12
C LEU A 114 -14.66 0.73 7.96
N PHE A 115 -14.40 1.83 8.67
CA PHE A 115 -15.22 3.03 8.62
C PHE A 115 -15.16 3.69 7.25
N VAL A 116 -13.96 3.96 6.74
CA VAL A 116 -13.75 4.58 5.43
C VAL A 116 -14.28 3.68 4.32
N SER A 117 -14.14 2.36 4.43
CA SER A 117 -14.72 1.43 3.44
C SER A 117 -16.25 1.52 3.42
N TYR A 118 -16.90 1.53 4.59
CA TYR A 118 -18.36 1.59 4.66
C TYR A 118 -18.94 2.93 4.16
N PHE A 119 -18.33 4.05 4.53
CA PHE A 119 -18.81 5.39 4.18
C PHE A 119 -18.36 5.84 2.80
N GLY A 120 -17.10 5.56 2.46
CA GLY A 120 -16.48 5.99 1.22
C GLY A 120 -17.07 5.29 0.00
N GLU A 121 -17.58 4.07 0.15
CA GLU A 121 -18.14 3.27 -0.95
C GLU A 121 -19.30 3.96 -1.65
N ARG A 122 -20.14 4.70 -0.90
CA ARG A 122 -21.28 5.46 -1.46
C ARG A 122 -20.90 6.83 -1.99
N GLY A 123 -19.77 7.33 -1.50
CA GLY A 123 -19.25 8.64 -1.81
C GLY A 123 -18.67 8.72 -3.21
N HIS A 124 -18.03 9.84 -3.49
CA HIS A 124 -17.30 10.03 -4.73
C HIS A 124 -15.89 9.47 -4.56
N LYS A 125 -15.67 8.18 -4.88
CA LYS A 125 -14.41 7.46 -4.58
C LYS A 125 -13.14 8.24 -5.00
N PRO A 126 -13.03 8.81 -6.22
CA PRO A 126 -11.85 9.62 -6.57
C PRO A 126 -11.61 10.86 -5.69
N ARG A 127 -12.65 11.49 -5.14
CA ARG A 127 -12.49 12.62 -4.20
C ARG A 127 -11.97 12.17 -2.84
N TRP A 128 -12.30 10.95 -2.41
CA TRP A 128 -11.65 10.33 -1.24
C TRP A 128 -10.17 10.06 -1.50
N LEU A 129 -9.77 9.77 -2.74
CA LEU A 129 -8.36 9.66 -3.14
C LEU A 129 -7.66 11.03 -3.21
N ALA A 130 -8.38 12.10 -3.54
CA ALA A 130 -7.85 13.46 -3.39
C ALA A 130 -7.61 13.80 -1.90
N PHE A 131 -8.53 13.42 -1.02
CA PHE A 131 -8.35 13.51 0.44
C PHE A 131 -7.18 12.63 0.93
N SER A 132 -7.03 11.42 0.39
CA SER A 132 -5.89 10.54 0.63
C SER A 132 -4.56 11.24 0.34
N ALA A 133 -4.42 11.80 -0.87
CA ALA A 133 -3.22 12.53 -1.28
C ALA A 133 -2.95 13.74 -0.39
N PHE A 134 -3.99 14.51 -0.04
CA PHE A 134 -3.86 15.63 0.89
C PHE A 134 -3.30 15.19 2.24
N MET A 135 -3.87 14.16 2.85
CA MET A 135 -3.46 13.63 4.15
C MET A 135 -2.07 12.99 4.13
N LEU A 136 -1.72 12.27 3.05
CA LEU A 136 -0.38 11.70 2.88
C LEU A 136 0.69 12.79 2.76
N GLY A 137 0.42 13.85 1.99
CA GLY A 137 1.33 14.99 1.90
C GLY A 137 1.42 15.75 3.22
N LEU A 138 0.29 16.01 3.89
CA LEU A 138 0.27 16.67 5.20
C LEU A 138 1.05 15.86 6.24
N GLY A 139 0.86 14.54 6.30
CA GLY A 139 1.63 13.65 7.17
C GLY A 139 3.13 13.71 6.89
N SER A 140 3.53 13.72 5.61
CA SER A 140 4.93 13.89 5.20
C SER A 140 5.51 15.23 5.65
N LEU A 141 4.76 16.32 5.49
CA LEU A 141 5.14 17.64 5.96
C LEU A 141 5.31 17.66 7.49
N VAL A 142 4.29 17.19 8.23
CA VAL A 142 4.33 17.13 9.70
C VAL A 142 5.52 16.30 10.20
N PHE A 143 5.79 15.16 9.55
CA PHE A 143 6.93 14.30 9.90
C PHE A 143 8.29 15.02 9.72
N SER A 144 8.39 15.96 8.78
CA SER A 144 9.61 16.77 8.56
C SER A 144 9.78 17.96 9.51
N LEU A 145 8.69 18.44 10.15
CA LEU A 145 8.70 19.64 11.00
C LEU A 145 9.70 19.63 12.17
N PRO A 146 9.95 18.50 12.86
CA PRO A 146 10.91 18.47 13.97
C PRO A 146 12.30 18.99 13.58
N HIS A 147 12.76 18.76 12.34
CA HIS A 147 14.06 19.26 11.89
C HIS A 147 14.13 20.80 11.95
N PHE A 148 13.09 21.49 11.48
CA PHE A 148 13.06 22.95 11.42
C PHE A 148 12.83 23.63 12.78
N SER A 149 12.28 22.90 13.76
CA SER A 149 11.89 23.43 15.06
C SER A 149 12.83 23.04 16.20
N SER A 150 13.61 21.96 16.06
CA SER A 150 14.54 21.46 17.08
C SER A 150 15.87 22.21 17.19
N GLY A 151 16.11 23.20 16.31
CA GLY A 151 17.37 23.94 16.23
C GLY A 151 18.51 23.12 15.61
N LYS A 152 19.68 23.76 15.43
CA LYS A 152 20.85 23.14 14.80
C LYS A 152 21.39 21.97 15.62
N TYR A 153 21.83 20.91 14.95
CA TYR A 153 22.50 19.81 15.62
C TYR A 153 23.90 20.25 16.06
N GLN A 154 24.21 20.10 17.35
CA GLN A 154 25.55 20.34 17.87
C GLN A 154 26.26 19.00 18.08
N TYR A 155 27.44 18.86 17.49
CA TYR A 155 28.30 17.72 17.75
C TYR A 155 28.70 17.70 19.23
N GLY A 156 28.44 16.57 19.91
CA GLY A 156 29.08 16.29 21.19
C GLY A 156 30.60 16.18 21.00
N ASN A 157 31.38 16.48 22.04
CA ASN A 157 32.84 16.27 22.02
C ASN A 157 33.14 14.83 21.62
N LYS A 158 34.18 14.63 20.79
CA LYS A 158 34.65 13.28 20.46
C LYS A 158 35.12 12.70 21.79
N ILE A 159 34.45 11.67 22.29
CA ILE A 159 34.98 10.89 23.40
C ILE A 159 36.13 10.08 22.77
N GLU A 160 37.28 10.72 22.62
CA GLU A 160 38.55 10.03 22.51
C GLU A 160 38.80 9.43 23.89
N ASP A 161 38.18 8.26 24.11
CA ASP A 161 38.66 7.18 24.97
C ASP A 161 37.51 6.21 25.23
N ASN A 162 37.55 5.09 24.50
CA ASN A 162 36.92 3.87 24.95
C ASN A 162 37.54 3.47 26.29
N THR A 163 36.69 2.98 27.20
CA THR A 163 36.96 2.32 28.50
C THR A 163 36.96 3.20 29.75
N CYS A 164 36.29 2.69 30.80
CA CYS A 164 36.48 3.13 32.18
C CYS A 164 37.98 3.27 32.45
N GLN A 165 38.44 4.48 32.74
CA GLN A 165 39.72 4.63 33.43
C GLN A 165 39.54 4.05 34.83
N THR A 166 39.93 2.79 35.02
CA THR A 166 40.29 2.28 36.33
C THR A 166 41.61 2.92 36.72
N ALA A 167 41.58 4.21 37.03
CA ALA A 167 42.65 4.88 37.75
C ALA A 167 42.19 4.99 39.20
N GLU A 168 42.69 4.07 40.03
CA GLU A 168 42.73 4.27 41.47
C GLU A 168 43.33 5.66 41.73
N THR A 169 42.72 6.39 42.67
CA THR A 169 43.03 7.74 43.15
C THR A 169 42.34 8.93 42.46
N THR A 170 41.32 9.42 43.18
CA THR A 170 40.70 10.76 43.08
C THR A 170 39.51 10.92 42.14
N PHE A 171 38.47 10.11 42.37
CA PHE A 171 37.10 10.43 41.96
C PHE A 171 36.53 11.55 42.84
N ALA A 172 36.91 12.79 42.56
CA ALA A 172 36.19 13.97 43.03
C ALA A 172 35.85 14.86 41.83
N ASN A 173 34.56 14.90 41.50
CA ASN A 173 33.91 15.87 40.62
C ASN A 173 34.00 15.68 39.10
N ALA A 174 34.06 14.46 38.60
CA ALA A 174 33.40 14.17 37.32
C ALA A 174 31.88 14.01 37.60
N THR A 175 31.21 15.11 37.94
CA THR A 175 29.75 15.13 37.80
C THR A 175 29.48 14.93 36.33
N CYS A 176 29.02 13.73 35.95
CA CYS A 176 28.20 13.58 34.76
C CYS A 176 27.04 14.55 34.95
N SER A 177 27.20 15.78 34.48
CA SER A 177 26.08 16.65 34.24
C SER A 177 25.26 15.89 33.21
N ALA A 178 24.23 15.18 33.66
CA ALA A 178 23.11 14.80 32.83
C ALA A 178 22.63 16.11 32.21
N SER A 179 23.16 16.40 31.04
CA SER A 179 23.03 17.69 30.38
C SER A 179 21.56 17.94 30.21
N THR A 180 21.06 18.94 30.94
CA THR A 180 19.82 19.69 30.70
C THR A 180 18.73 18.91 30.00
N ASN A 181 17.73 18.43 30.75
CA ASN A 181 16.43 17.90 30.28
C ASN A 181 16.06 18.44 28.89
N SER A 182 16.57 17.80 27.84
CA SER A 182 16.39 18.28 26.49
C SER A 182 14.94 17.94 26.17
N SER A 183 14.12 18.95 25.91
CA SER A 183 12.71 18.74 25.56
C SER A 183 12.55 18.11 24.18
N LEU A 184 13.66 17.68 23.53
CA LEU A 184 13.68 17.09 22.20
C LEU A 184 12.90 15.78 22.12
N HIS A 185 12.89 14.97 23.18
CA HIS A 185 12.08 13.74 23.23
C HIS A 185 10.57 14.02 23.02
N LYS A 186 10.08 15.25 23.28
CA LYS A 186 8.68 15.64 23.03
C LYS A 186 8.33 15.70 21.53
N TYR A 187 9.31 15.80 20.64
CA TYR A 187 9.07 15.70 19.19
C TYR A 187 8.58 14.32 18.76
N LEU A 188 8.68 13.30 19.63
CA LEU A 188 8.01 12.01 19.46
C LEU A 188 6.53 12.16 19.05
N TYR A 189 5.79 13.05 19.72
CA TYR A 189 4.37 13.25 19.45
C TYR A 189 4.11 13.84 18.06
N VAL A 190 5.04 14.64 17.53
CA VAL A 190 4.96 15.20 16.18
C VAL A 190 5.17 14.10 15.15
N PHE A 191 6.13 13.20 15.38
CA PHE A 191 6.35 12.04 14.51
C PHE A 191 5.16 11.07 14.53
N ILE A 192 4.60 10.79 15.71
CA ILE A 192 3.37 9.99 15.85
C ILE A 192 2.22 10.65 15.09
N LEU A 193 2.01 11.96 15.25
CA LEU A 193 0.98 12.70 14.52
C LEU A 193 1.18 12.60 13.00
N GLY A 194 2.42 12.76 12.52
CA GLY A 194 2.76 12.57 11.11
C GLY A 194 2.37 11.18 10.60
N GLN A 195 2.69 10.14 11.35
CA GLN A 195 2.36 8.75 10.99
C GLN A 195 0.86 8.45 11.05
N LEU A 196 0.15 8.99 12.04
CA LEU A 196 -1.31 8.88 12.10
C LEU A 196 -1.96 9.53 10.86
N LEU A 197 -1.50 10.71 10.46
CA LEU A 197 -1.97 11.40 9.24
C LEU A 197 -1.66 10.60 7.97
N LEU A 198 -0.45 10.02 7.88
CA LEU A 198 -0.09 9.10 6.80
C LEU A 198 -1.02 7.87 6.78
N GLY A 199 -1.37 7.31 7.93
CA GLY A 199 -2.30 6.19 8.06
C GLY A 199 -3.72 6.53 7.61
N VAL A 200 -4.23 7.70 8.05
CA VAL A 200 -5.53 8.25 7.60
C VAL A 200 -5.56 8.40 6.07
N GLY A 201 -4.48 8.89 5.48
CA GLY A 201 -4.34 9.01 4.03
C GLY A 201 -4.21 7.67 3.31
N GLY A 202 -3.47 6.72 3.89
CA GLY A 202 -3.29 5.38 3.35
C GLY A 202 -4.57 4.55 3.28
N THR A 203 -5.52 4.76 4.20
CA THR A 203 -6.78 4.01 4.24
C THR A 203 -7.59 4.06 2.93
N PRO A 204 -8.10 5.22 2.47
CA PRO A 204 -8.88 5.30 1.24
C PRO A 204 -8.09 4.88 -0.02
N LEU A 205 -6.76 4.96 0.01
CA LEU A 205 -5.92 4.46 -1.08
C LEU A 205 -6.13 2.96 -1.28
N TYR A 206 -5.96 2.16 -0.24
CA TYR A 206 -6.04 0.70 -0.38
C TYR A 206 -7.46 0.14 -0.35
N THR A 207 -8.44 0.87 0.20
CA THR A 207 -9.84 0.43 0.25
C THR A 207 -10.65 0.92 -0.95
N LEU A 208 -10.83 2.23 -1.07
CA LEU A 208 -11.68 2.83 -2.11
C LEU A 208 -10.98 2.90 -3.46
N GLY A 209 -9.65 3.04 -3.47
CA GLY A 209 -8.87 3.13 -4.69
C GLY A 209 -8.93 1.84 -5.49
N THR A 210 -8.78 0.70 -4.83
CA THR A 210 -8.91 -0.64 -5.42
C THR A 210 -10.36 -0.95 -5.79
N ALA A 211 -11.33 -0.58 -4.95
CA ALA A 211 -12.75 -0.73 -5.27
C ALA A 211 -13.16 0.04 -6.53
N PHE A 212 -12.67 1.28 -6.71
CA PHE A 212 -12.94 2.06 -7.92
C PHE A 212 -12.34 1.42 -9.17
N ILE A 213 -11.14 0.84 -9.07
CA ILE A 213 -10.55 0.08 -10.17
C ILE A 213 -11.43 -1.12 -10.51
N ASP A 214 -11.81 -1.92 -9.51
CA ASP A 214 -12.65 -3.09 -9.74
C ASP A 214 -13.93 -2.68 -10.47
N ASP A 215 -14.66 -1.69 -9.95
CA ASP A 215 -15.92 -1.21 -10.53
C ASP A 215 -15.79 -0.74 -11.98
N SER A 216 -14.67 -0.10 -12.32
CA SER A 216 -14.49 0.59 -13.60
C SER A 216 -13.96 -0.30 -14.72
N VAL A 217 -13.61 -1.57 -14.43
CA VAL A 217 -13.06 -2.49 -15.44
C VAL A 217 -13.83 -3.81 -15.51
N PRO A 218 -13.83 -4.48 -16.68
CA PRO A 218 -14.41 -5.81 -16.80
C PRO A 218 -13.80 -6.79 -15.79
N LYS A 219 -14.61 -7.73 -15.28
CA LYS A 219 -14.19 -8.74 -14.29
C LYS A 219 -12.85 -9.41 -14.59
N HIS A 220 -12.65 -9.83 -15.83
CA HIS A 220 -11.42 -10.51 -16.25
C HIS A 220 -10.21 -9.57 -16.27
N MET A 221 -10.36 -8.26 -16.38
CA MET A 221 -9.24 -7.29 -16.35
C MET A 221 -8.98 -6.72 -14.95
N SER A 222 -9.94 -6.82 -14.01
CA SER A 222 -9.82 -6.26 -12.66
C SER A 222 -8.56 -6.73 -11.92
N SER A 223 -8.33 -8.05 -11.90
CA SER A 223 -7.15 -8.64 -11.26
C SER A 223 -5.82 -8.10 -11.79
N LEU A 224 -5.73 -7.82 -13.11
CA LEU A 224 -4.53 -7.24 -13.72
C LEU A 224 -4.30 -5.81 -13.25
N TYR A 225 -5.33 -4.97 -13.26
CA TYR A 225 -5.20 -3.56 -12.86
C TYR A 225 -4.87 -3.44 -11.36
N ILE A 226 -5.55 -4.23 -10.52
CA ILE A 226 -5.28 -4.28 -9.08
C ILE A 226 -3.86 -4.81 -8.83
N GLY A 227 -3.42 -5.85 -9.55
CA GLY A 227 -2.07 -6.41 -9.45
C GLY A 227 -0.98 -5.41 -9.82
N ILE A 228 -1.16 -4.64 -10.91
CA ILE A 228 -0.25 -3.53 -11.27
C ILE A 228 -0.23 -2.47 -10.15
N GLY A 229 -1.40 -2.09 -9.63
CA GLY A 229 -1.52 -1.15 -8.52
C GLY A 229 -0.70 -1.55 -7.29
N TYR A 230 -0.86 -2.78 -6.82
CA TYR A 230 -0.11 -3.31 -5.67
C TYR A 230 1.38 -3.50 -5.97
N ALA A 231 1.75 -3.90 -7.19
CA ALA A 231 3.15 -4.00 -7.60
C ALA A 231 3.87 -2.63 -7.52
N MET A 232 3.20 -1.56 -7.95
CA MET A 232 3.76 -0.20 -7.88
C MET A 232 3.91 0.29 -6.43
N SER A 233 2.99 -0.09 -5.53
CA SER A 233 3.16 0.14 -4.09
C SER A 233 4.44 -0.49 -3.53
N LEU A 234 4.76 -1.72 -3.96
CA LEU A 234 5.94 -2.44 -3.50
C LEU A 234 7.26 -1.88 -4.06
N LEU A 235 7.24 -1.27 -5.24
CA LEU A 235 8.40 -0.54 -5.77
C LEU A 235 8.71 0.73 -4.99
N GLY A 236 7.69 1.34 -4.36
CA GLY A 236 7.84 2.54 -3.54
C GLY A 236 8.91 2.43 -2.45
N PRO A 237 8.86 1.45 -1.53
CA PRO A 237 9.89 1.24 -0.52
C PRO A 237 11.30 1.15 -1.10
N ALA A 238 11.52 0.41 -2.20
CA ALA A 238 12.84 0.28 -2.82
C ALA A 238 13.39 1.64 -3.28
N ILE A 239 12.55 2.44 -3.95
CA ILE A 239 12.90 3.81 -4.34
C ILE A 239 13.20 4.65 -3.09
N GLY A 240 12.39 4.54 -2.03
CA GLY A 240 12.58 5.26 -0.78
C GLY A 240 13.87 4.91 -0.03
N TYR A 241 14.26 3.63 0.02
CA TYR A 241 15.53 3.20 0.60
C TYR A 241 16.73 3.71 -0.20
N VAL A 242 16.68 3.64 -1.55
CA VAL A 242 17.76 4.13 -2.40
C VAL A 242 17.89 5.66 -2.29
N LEU A 243 16.79 6.40 -2.47
CA LEU A 243 16.80 7.86 -2.37
C LEU A 243 17.17 8.31 -0.96
N GLY A 244 16.57 7.71 0.07
CA GLY A 244 16.87 8.00 1.46
C GLY A 244 18.34 7.74 1.80
N GLY A 245 18.92 6.65 1.30
CA GLY A 245 20.32 6.31 1.55
C GLY A 245 21.27 7.35 0.97
N GLN A 246 20.97 7.85 -0.23
CA GLN A 246 21.73 8.95 -0.82
C GLN A 246 21.56 10.26 -0.04
N LEU A 247 20.35 10.56 0.44
CA LEU A 247 20.08 11.74 1.27
C LEU A 247 20.77 11.67 2.64
N LEU A 248 21.02 10.46 3.17
CA LEU A 248 21.76 10.30 4.42
C LEU A 248 23.25 10.60 4.30
N ASN A 249 23.82 10.57 3.08
CA ASN A 249 25.21 10.99 2.83
C ASN A 249 25.39 12.52 2.87
N ILE A 250 24.29 13.28 2.89
CA ILE A 250 24.28 14.72 3.06
C ILE A 250 24.10 15.03 4.53
N TYR A 251 24.93 15.93 5.08
CA TYR A 251 24.85 16.29 6.49
C TYR A 251 23.51 16.97 6.83
N ILE A 252 22.96 16.65 8.01
CA ILE A 252 21.62 17.08 8.47
C ILE A 252 21.39 18.59 8.37
N ASP A 253 22.41 19.41 8.70
CA ASP A 253 22.37 20.87 8.58
C ASP A 253 23.16 21.31 7.34
N ILE A 254 22.49 21.45 6.19
CA ILE A 254 23.09 21.78 4.88
C ILE A 254 23.97 23.06 4.95
N GLN A 255 23.67 23.97 5.86
CA GLN A 255 24.37 25.24 6.07
C GLN A 255 25.41 25.19 7.21
N ILE A 256 26.33 24.21 7.22
CA ILE A 256 27.53 24.38 8.04
C ILE A 256 28.30 25.58 7.44
N PRO A 257 28.49 26.71 8.15
CA PRO A 257 29.52 27.65 7.75
C PRO A 257 30.83 26.89 7.91
N LYS A 258 31.64 26.78 6.85
CA LYS A 258 33.06 26.42 6.98
C LYS A 258 33.57 27.12 8.22
N ARG A 259 33.85 26.39 9.30
CA ARG A 259 34.25 26.98 10.56
C ARG A 259 35.54 27.74 10.27
N GLN A 260 35.41 29.06 10.25
CA GLN A 260 36.53 29.97 10.18
C GLN A 260 37.14 29.97 11.56
N ASP A 261 37.90 28.91 11.84
CA ASP A 261 38.99 28.87 12.81
C ASP A 261 39.66 27.49 12.68
N THR A 262 40.87 27.54 12.13
CA THR A 262 41.97 26.58 12.20
C THR A 262 41.75 25.36 13.11
N THR A 263 41.11 24.32 12.59
CA THR A 263 41.45 22.88 12.71
C THR A 263 40.48 22.14 11.79
N TYR A 264 41.00 21.63 10.67
CA TYR A 264 40.25 20.82 9.71
C TYR A 264 39.88 19.48 10.36
N THR A 265 38.83 19.42 11.19
CA THR A 265 38.11 18.18 11.41
C THR A 265 37.20 17.98 10.21
N LYS A 266 37.76 17.35 9.18
CA LYS A 266 37.00 16.70 8.11
C LYS A 266 36.02 15.76 8.82
N VAL A 267 34.75 16.13 8.89
CA VAL A 267 33.73 15.25 9.44
C VAL A 267 33.65 14.07 8.49
N ASP A 268 34.12 12.91 8.96
CA ASP A 268 34.06 11.68 8.20
C ASP A 268 32.64 11.12 8.23
N GLN A 269 32.19 10.55 7.11
CA GLN A 269 30.86 9.90 7.03
C GLN A 269 30.80 8.66 7.94
N ASP A 270 31.96 8.07 8.22
CA ASP A 270 32.11 6.94 9.12
C ASP A 270 32.07 7.32 10.61
N ASP A 271 31.99 8.61 10.96
CA ASP A 271 31.84 9.04 12.35
C ASP A 271 30.45 8.60 12.88
N PRO A 272 30.36 7.86 14.00
CA PRO A 272 29.08 7.40 14.54
C PRO A 272 28.10 8.53 14.92
N ARG A 273 28.60 9.77 15.04
CA ARG A 273 27.81 10.98 15.30
C ARG A 273 27.28 11.65 14.03
N TRP A 274 27.60 11.13 12.85
CA TRP A 274 27.04 11.60 11.59
C TRP A 274 25.52 11.38 11.56
N LEU A 275 24.81 12.44 11.20
CA LEU A 275 23.36 12.42 10.97
C LEU A 275 23.07 12.96 9.59
N GLY A 276 22.32 12.18 8.82
CA GLY A 276 21.97 12.50 7.44
C GLY A 276 20.75 13.43 7.31
N ALA A 277 20.59 14.06 6.15
CA ALA A 277 19.50 15.00 5.85
C ALA A 277 18.17 14.30 5.51
N TRP A 278 17.66 13.51 6.45
CA TRP A 278 16.45 12.69 6.30
C TRP A 278 15.18 13.47 5.89
N TRP A 279 15.05 14.72 6.33
CA TRP A 279 13.87 15.56 6.13
C TRP A 279 13.62 15.95 4.65
N ILE A 280 14.67 15.99 3.82
CA ILE A 280 14.58 16.43 2.42
C ILE A 280 13.64 15.53 1.62
N GLY A 281 13.73 14.21 1.82
CA GLY A 281 12.92 13.23 1.11
C GLY A 281 11.43 13.41 1.41
N PHE A 282 11.10 13.70 2.68
CA PHE A 282 9.72 13.95 3.12
C PHE A 282 9.14 15.22 2.49
N LEU A 283 9.93 16.31 2.41
CA LEU A 283 9.48 17.53 1.74
C LEU A 283 9.30 17.36 0.24
N ALA A 284 10.22 16.67 -0.44
CA ALA A 284 10.08 16.36 -1.86
C ALA A 284 8.81 15.54 -2.13
N CYS A 285 8.54 14.52 -1.31
CA CYS A 285 7.33 13.71 -1.41
C CYS A 285 6.06 14.52 -1.09
N PHE A 286 6.10 15.43 -0.10
CA PHE A 286 4.99 16.32 0.22
C PHE A 286 4.52 17.10 -1.02
N PHE A 287 5.44 17.80 -1.70
CA PHE A 287 5.09 18.55 -2.92
C PHE A 287 4.60 17.62 -4.03
N ALA A 288 5.28 16.50 -4.27
CA ALA A 288 4.92 15.57 -5.33
C ALA A 288 3.54 14.91 -5.13
N ILE A 289 3.21 14.51 -3.89
CA ILE A 289 1.91 13.93 -3.54
C ILE A 289 0.81 14.98 -3.70
N TRP A 290 1.04 16.23 -3.30
CA TRP A 290 0.03 17.29 -3.43
C TRP A 290 -0.29 17.65 -4.88
N LEU A 291 0.66 17.47 -5.81
CA LEU A 291 0.37 17.58 -7.24
C LEU A 291 -0.67 16.54 -7.71
N LEU A 292 -0.77 15.38 -7.04
CA LEU A 292 -1.75 14.34 -7.36
C LEU A 292 -3.17 14.65 -6.86
N ILE A 293 -3.36 15.67 -6.01
CA ILE A 293 -4.70 16.10 -5.59
C ILE A 293 -5.50 16.56 -6.83
N ILE A 294 -4.84 17.24 -7.76
CA ILE A 294 -5.44 17.76 -8.99
C ILE A 294 -6.08 16.63 -9.83
N PRO A 295 -5.35 15.61 -10.31
CA PRO A 295 -5.94 14.55 -11.11
C PRO A 295 -7.06 13.80 -10.38
N PHE A 296 -6.91 13.48 -9.10
CA PHE A 296 -7.97 12.80 -8.33
C PHE A 296 -9.23 13.65 -8.12
N SER A 297 -9.07 14.97 -8.00
CA SER A 297 -10.21 15.89 -7.90
C SER A 297 -10.98 16.05 -9.23
N CYS A 298 -10.34 15.75 -10.36
CA CYS A 298 -10.92 15.87 -11.70
C CYS A 298 -11.70 14.63 -12.13
N PHE A 299 -11.30 13.43 -11.69
CA PHE A 299 -11.97 12.19 -12.09
C PHE A 299 -13.47 12.21 -11.72
N PRO A 300 -14.36 11.71 -12.59
CA PRO A 300 -15.79 11.63 -12.31
C PRO A 300 -16.13 10.55 -11.28
N LYS A 301 -17.37 10.55 -10.76
CA LYS A 301 -17.82 9.55 -9.77
C LYS A 301 -17.79 8.13 -10.34
N HIS A 302 -18.11 7.98 -11.62
CA HIS A 302 -18.00 6.75 -12.38
C HIS A 302 -17.36 7.09 -13.73
N LEU A 303 -16.43 6.23 -14.17
CA LEU A 303 -15.78 6.39 -15.47
C LEU A 303 -16.77 6.08 -16.61
N PRO A 304 -16.54 6.62 -17.82
CA PRO A 304 -17.34 6.27 -18.99
C PRO A 304 -17.33 4.75 -19.24
N GLY A 305 -18.50 4.15 -19.44
CA GLY A 305 -18.69 2.70 -19.65
C GLY A 305 -18.80 1.86 -18.36
N THR A 306 -18.69 2.47 -17.17
CA THR A 306 -18.84 1.75 -15.89
C THR A 306 -20.24 1.17 -15.72
N ALA A 307 -21.28 1.87 -16.19
CA ALA A 307 -22.66 1.42 -16.07
C ALA A 307 -22.91 0.11 -16.85
N GLU A 308 -22.36 0.00 -18.06
CA GLU A 308 -22.44 -1.21 -18.88
C GLU A 308 -21.67 -2.37 -18.25
N ILE A 309 -20.45 -2.10 -17.77
CA ILE A 309 -19.61 -3.09 -17.09
C ILE A 309 -20.30 -3.63 -15.83
N GLN A 310 -20.89 -2.76 -15.02
CA GLN A 310 -21.59 -3.19 -13.80
C GLN A 310 -22.86 -3.99 -14.11
N ALA A 311 -23.58 -3.67 -15.18
CA ALA A 311 -24.75 -4.43 -15.61
C ALA A 311 -24.38 -5.86 -16.06
N GLU A 312 -23.19 -6.06 -16.62
CA GLU A 312 -22.69 -7.39 -17.02
C GLU A 312 -22.13 -8.20 -15.83
N LYS A 313 -21.75 -7.54 -14.73
CA LYS A 313 -21.18 -8.19 -13.55
C LYS A 313 -22.24 -8.93 -12.73
N ILE A 314 -22.27 -10.27 -12.86
CA ILE A 314 -23.05 -11.14 -11.98
C ILE A 314 -22.29 -11.36 -10.65
N SER A 315 -22.93 -11.23 -9.48
CA SER A 315 -22.26 -11.58 -8.22
C SER A 315 -21.94 -13.07 -8.14
N GLU A 316 -20.67 -13.43 -7.93
CA GLU A 316 -20.21 -14.82 -7.72
C GLU A 316 -19.83 -15.07 -6.25
N THR A 317 -20.16 -14.13 -5.35
CA THR A 317 -19.92 -14.27 -3.91
C THR A 317 -20.74 -15.43 -3.35
N HIS A 318 -20.27 -16.03 -2.25
CA HIS A 318 -21.06 -17.01 -1.52
C HIS A 318 -22.46 -16.45 -1.22
N ASP A 319 -23.48 -17.10 -1.78
CA ASP A 319 -24.87 -16.79 -1.50
C ASP A 319 -25.33 -17.62 -0.31
N ASP A 320 -25.51 -16.96 0.83
CA ASP A 320 -26.11 -17.50 2.05
C ASP A 320 -27.52 -16.90 2.29
N GLY A 321 -28.09 -16.21 1.29
CA GLY A 321 -29.33 -15.44 1.43
C GLY A 321 -29.15 -14.05 2.05
N SER A 322 -27.94 -13.67 2.47
CA SER A 322 -27.68 -12.34 3.03
C SER A 322 -27.87 -11.22 2.02
N GLN A 323 -27.68 -11.46 0.71
CA GLN A 323 -27.95 -10.44 -0.32
C GLN A 323 -29.44 -10.05 -0.36
N VAL A 324 -30.34 -11.04 -0.25
CA VAL A 324 -31.78 -10.80 -0.17
C VAL A 324 -32.12 -10.02 1.10
N LEU A 325 -31.47 -10.35 2.22
CA LEU A 325 -31.68 -9.69 3.50
C LEU A 325 -31.19 -8.23 3.51
N VAL A 326 -30.03 -7.96 2.87
CA VAL A 326 -29.48 -6.62 2.69
C VAL A 326 -30.39 -5.76 1.81
N GLN A 327 -30.87 -6.33 0.71
CA GLN A 327 -31.73 -5.62 -0.24
C GLN A 327 -33.15 -5.40 0.30
N ALA A 328 -33.71 -6.37 1.04
CA ALA A 328 -35.03 -6.25 1.65
C ALA A 328 -35.07 -5.22 2.80
N ASN A 329 -34.01 -5.14 3.59
CA ASN A 329 -33.95 -4.25 4.76
C ASN A 329 -33.21 -2.93 4.49
N ASN A 330 -32.81 -2.65 3.24
CA ASN A 330 -31.98 -1.50 2.86
C ASN A 330 -30.75 -1.32 3.79
N ILE A 331 -30.13 -2.43 4.19
CA ILE A 331 -28.98 -2.42 5.11
C ILE A 331 -27.81 -1.78 4.40
N GLY A 332 -27.24 -0.74 5.01
CA GLY A 332 -26.30 0.12 4.30
C GLY A 332 -26.96 1.42 3.83
N GLN A 333 -28.02 1.86 4.50
CA GLN A 333 -28.58 3.22 4.55
C GLN A 333 -27.84 4.17 5.49
N SER A 334 -27.69 3.70 6.72
CA SER A 334 -27.48 4.54 7.89
C SER A 334 -26.31 4.04 8.74
N PHE A 335 -25.71 4.91 9.56
CA PHE A 335 -24.66 4.52 10.51
C PHE A 335 -25.12 3.39 11.46
N LYS A 336 -26.42 3.32 11.77
CA LYS A 336 -26.99 2.27 12.60
C LYS A 336 -26.88 0.87 11.97
N ASP A 337 -26.71 0.80 10.65
CA ASP A 337 -26.60 -0.46 9.91
C ASP A 337 -25.15 -0.98 9.87
N PHE A 338 -24.16 -0.14 10.23
CA PHE A 338 -22.74 -0.54 10.26
C PHE A 338 -22.48 -1.81 11.07
N PRO A 339 -22.92 -1.95 12.35
CA PRO A 339 -22.67 -3.17 13.12
C PRO A 339 -23.34 -4.40 12.50
N VAL A 340 -24.52 -4.24 11.91
CA VAL A 340 -25.24 -5.33 11.23
C VAL A 340 -24.49 -5.78 9.98
N ALA A 341 -24.06 -4.83 9.14
CA ALA A 341 -23.27 -5.11 7.94
C ALA A 341 -21.93 -5.78 8.29
N LEU A 342 -21.25 -5.30 9.34
CA LEU A 342 -20.02 -5.92 9.82
C LEU A 342 -20.25 -7.36 10.30
N MET A 343 -21.34 -7.61 11.02
CA MET A 343 -21.67 -8.95 11.52
C MET A 343 -22.00 -9.93 10.38
N ILE A 344 -22.69 -9.46 9.33
CA ILE A 344 -22.96 -10.25 8.12
C ILE A 344 -21.63 -10.67 7.47
N LEU A 345 -20.69 -9.74 7.32
CA LEU A 345 -19.37 -10.03 6.74
C LEU A 345 -18.56 -10.99 7.61
N LEU A 346 -18.52 -10.79 8.93
CA LEU A 346 -17.79 -11.66 9.87
C LEU A 346 -18.37 -13.07 9.93
N ARG A 347 -19.66 -13.25 9.64
CA ARG A 347 -20.31 -14.56 9.62
C ARG A 347 -20.10 -15.30 8.30
N ASN A 348 -19.61 -14.63 7.25
CA ASN A 348 -19.35 -15.26 5.96
C ASN A 348 -18.09 -16.14 6.03
N PRO A 349 -18.22 -17.48 5.97
CA PRO A 349 -17.10 -18.40 6.18
C PRO A 349 -16.05 -18.31 5.06
N VAL A 350 -16.46 -17.97 3.83
CA VAL A 350 -15.54 -17.84 2.70
C VAL A 350 -14.69 -16.59 2.87
N LEU A 351 -15.31 -15.46 3.24
CA LEU A 351 -14.58 -14.22 3.51
C LEU A 351 -13.59 -14.38 4.66
N MET A 352 -14.01 -14.95 5.79
CA MET A 352 -13.13 -15.16 6.93
C MET A 352 -11.96 -16.10 6.59
N SER A 353 -12.21 -17.15 5.81
CA SER A 353 -11.15 -18.05 5.36
C SER A 353 -10.11 -17.33 4.48
N LEU A 354 -10.57 -16.46 3.56
CA LEU A 354 -9.69 -15.64 2.71
C LEU A 354 -8.89 -14.61 3.52
N ILE A 355 -9.48 -14.01 4.56
CA ILE A 355 -8.78 -13.07 5.46
C ILE A 355 -7.69 -13.80 6.23
N ILE A 356 -7.96 -14.98 6.79
CA ILE A 356 -6.96 -15.78 7.52
C ILE A 356 -5.82 -16.19 6.58
N ALA A 357 -6.13 -16.64 5.36
CA ALA A 357 -5.13 -17.00 4.36
C ALA A 357 -4.24 -15.81 3.99
N SER A 358 -4.84 -14.67 3.65
CA SER A 358 -4.12 -13.45 3.24
C SER A 358 -3.27 -12.88 4.39
N SER A 359 -3.78 -12.93 5.63
CA SER A 359 -3.05 -12.48 6.82
C SER A 359 -1.85 -13.40 7.12
N SER A 360 -2.02 -14.70 6.93
CA SER A 360 -0.93 -15.68 7.11
C SER A 360 0.16 -15.48 6.04
N GLU A 361 -0.22 -15.25 4.79
CA GLU A 361 0.72 -14.93 3.71
C GLU A 361 1.47 -13.62 3.96
N ALA A 362 0.76 -12.56 4.37
CA ALA A 362 1.37 -11.28 4.72
C ALA A 362 2.35 -11.40 5.91
N LEU A 363 2.01 -12.21 6.92
CA LEU A 363 2.90 -12.50 8.05
C LEU A 363 4.19 -13.18 7.59
N VAL A 364 4.08 -14.21 6.74
CA VAL A 364 5.23 -14.91 6.16
C VAL A 364 6.09 -13.94 5.34
N ALA A 365 5.48 -13.17 4.44
CA ALA A 365 6.18 -12.21 3.59
C ALA A 365 6.93 -11.14 4.42
N THR A 366 6.28 -10.58 5.44
CA THR A 366 6.88 -9.59 6.34
C THR A 366 8.00 -10.18 7.18
N GLY A 367 7.83 -11.41 7.67
CA GLY A 367 8.85 -12.16 8.40
C GLY A 367 10.10 -12.39 7.56
N PHE A 368 9.93 -12.87 6.32
CA PHE A 368 11.05 -13.02 5.39
C PHE A 368 11.70 -11.68 5.05
N ALA A 369 10.92 -10.65 4.71
CA ALA A 369 11.49 -9.34 4.38
C ALA A 369 12.33 -8.75 5.53
N THR A 370 11.91 -8.96 6.78
CA THR A 370 12.57 -8.39 7.95
C THR A 370 13.78 -9.20 8.41
N PHE A 371 13.69 -10.53 8.41
CA PHE A 371 14.69 -11.39 9.03
C PHE A 371 15.61 -12.09 8.03
N LEU A 372 15.27 -12.16 6.74
CA LEU A 372 16.11 -12.83 5.74
C LEU A 372 17.50 -12.20 5.61
N PRO A 373 17.67 -10.85 5.54
CA PRO A 373 19.01 -10.27 5.49
C PRO A 373 19.84 -10.62 6.73
N LYS A 374 19.24 -10.52 7.93
CA LYS A 374 19.90 -10.89 9.20
C LYS A 374 20.27 -12.36 9.26
N PHE A 375 19.39 -13.23 8.76
CA PHE A 375 19.68 -14.64 8.64
C PHE A 375 20.89 -14.87 7.74
N ILE A 376 20.97 -14.18 6.60
CA ILE A 376 22.09 -14.35 5.67
C ILE A 376 23.42 -13.85 6.28
N GLU A 377 23.39 -12.70 6.97
CA GLU A 377 24.54 -12.16 7.70
C GLU A 377 25.05 -13.14 8.75
N ASN A 378 24.17 -13.61 9.63
CA ASN A 378 24.55 -14.44 10.77
C ASN A 378 24.91 -15.87 10.37
N GLN A 379 24.22 -16.44 9.38
CA GLN A 379 24.37 -17.85 9.00
C GLN A 379 25.50 -18.06 7.98
N PHE A 380 25.73 -17.09 7.08
CA PHE A 380 26.71 -17.22 5.99
C PHE A 380 27.87 -16.20 6.09
N GLY A 381 27.98 -15.46 7.19
CA GLY A 381 29.05 -14.48 7.43
C GLY A 381 29.13 -13.36 6.39
N LYS A 382 28.05 -13.11 5.64
CA LYS A 382 28.04 -12.09 4.59
C LYS A 382 27.91 -10.70 5.20
N SER A 383 28.47 -9.71 4.51
CA SER A 383 28.34 -8.31 4.93
C SER A 383 26.87 -7.87 4.93
N SER A 384 26.53 -6.97 5.86
CA SER A 384 25.16 -6.46 5.97
C SER A 384 24.68 -5.76 4.70
N SER A 385 25.58 -5.04 4.01
CA SER A 385 25.28 -4.42 2.72
C SER A 385 24.94 -5.44 1.62
N PHE A 386 25.67 -6.55 1.53
CA PHE A 386 25.41 -7.60 0.56
C PHE A 386 24.08 -8.30 0.83
N SER A 387 23.85 -8.69 2.09
CA SER A 387 22.63 -9.39 2.52
C SER A 387 21.38 -8.52 2.34
N ALA A 388 21.46 -7.24 2.68
CA ALA A 388 20.37 -6.28 2.45
C ALA A 388 20.12 -6.03 0.95
N THR A 389 21.19 -5.94 0.14
CA THR A 389 21.06 -5.78 -1.32
C THR A 389 20.43 -7.01 -1.95
N LEU A 390 20.82 -8.22 -1.54
CA LEU A 390 20.25 -9.46 -2.02
C LEU A 390 18.77 -9.57 -1.64
N GLY A 391 18.44 -9.28 -0.37
CA GLY A 391 17.05 -9.22 0.10
C GLY A 391 16.22 -8.23 -0.71
N GLY A 392 16.70 -7.00 -0.86
CA GLY A 392 16.00 -5.95 -1.61
C GLY A 392 15.85 -6.24 -3.10
N LEU A 393 16.90 -6.75 -3.77
CA LEU A 393 16.90 -7.00 -5.22
C LEU A 393 16.10 -8.24 -5.61
N VAL A 394 16.02 -9.25 -4.75
CA VAL A 394 15.28 -10.48 -5.04
C VAL A 394 13.84 -10.39 -4.57
N LEU A 395 13.59 -9.95 -3.33
CA LEU A 395 12.24 -9.98 -2.75
C LEU A 395 11.33 -8.93 -3.37
N ILE A 396 11.78 -7.67 -3.51
CA ILE A 396 10.91 -6.58 -3.97
C ILE A 396 10.51 -6.76 -5.44
N PRO A 397 11.45 -6.92 -6.39
CA PRO A 397 11.09 -7.22 -7.78
C PRO A 397 10.35 -8.55 -7.91
N GLY A 398 10.73 -9.59 -7.17
CA GLY A 398 10.08 -10.89 -7.22
C GLY A 398 8.60 -10.82 -6.84
N ALA A 399 8.28 -10.13 -5.74
CA ALA A 399 6.90 -9.94 -5.31
C ALA A 399 6.13 -8.98 -6.25
N ALA A 400 6.75 -7.91 -6.76
CA ALA A 400 6.10 -7.01 -7.73
C ALA A 400 5.77 -7.75 -9.04
N LEU A 401 6.71 -8.54 -9.58
CA LEU A 401 6.50 -9.36 -10.77
C LEU A 401 5.44 -10.44 -10.50
N GLY A 402 5.46 -11.06 -9.31
CA GLY A 402 4.44 -12.04 -8.91
C GLY A 402 3.02 -11.47 -8.95
N GLN A 403 2.82 -10.26 -8.44
CA GLN A 403 1.51 -9.56 -8.46
C GLN A 403 1.04 -9.25 -9.90
N VAL A 404 1.96 -8.83 -10.78
CA VAL A 404 1.61 -8.57 -12.19
C VAL A 404 1.33 -9.88 -12.94
N ILE A 405 2.17 -10.89 -12.78
CA ILE A 405 2.03 -12.19 -13.45
C ILE A 405 0.72 -12.88 -13.03
N SER A 406 0.37 -12.84 -11.75
CA SER A 406 -0.90 -13.41 -11.27
C SER A 406 -2.10 -12.71 -11.91
N GLY A 407 -2.10 -11.38 -11.96
CA GLY A 407 -3.12 -10.58 -12.63
C GLY A 407 -3.21 -10.84 -14.13
N VAL A 408 -2.06 -10.95 -14.83
CA VAL A 408 -2.01 -11.29 -16.27
C VAL A 408 -2.60 -12.68 -16.51
N LEU A 409 -2.24 -13.67 -15.69
CA LEU A 409 -2.70 -15.04 -15.88
C LEU A 409 -4.21 -15.17 -15.64
N VAL A 410 -4.72 -14.62 -14.54
CA VAL A 410 -6.17 -14.59 -14.25
C VAL A 410 -6.93 -13.90 -15.38
N SER A 411 -6.37 -12.82 -15.91
CA SER A 411 -6.99 -12.04 -16.97
C SER A 411 -7.00 -12.72 -18.33
N LYS A 412 -5.85 -13.24 -18.77
CA LYS A 412 -5.70 -13.93 -20.05
C LYS A 412 -6.49 -15.23 -20.08
N CYS A 413 -6.49 -15.98 -18.98
CA CYS A 413 -7.25 -17.22 -18.86
C CYS A 413 -8.74 -17.01 -18.58
N LYS A 414 -9.20 -15.76 -18.37
CA LYS A 414 -10.58 -15.42 -18.00
C LYS A 414 -11.12 -16.34 -16.90
N MET A 415 -10.34 -16.50 -15.83
CA MET A 415 -10.67 -17.44 -14.76
C MET A 415 -11.94 -16.99 -14.03
N SER A 416 -12.88 -17.92 -13.82
CA SER A 416 -14.00 -17.71 -12.90
C SER A 416 -13.55 -17.76 -11.44
N CYS A 417 -14.41 -17.37 -10.50
CA CYS A 417 -14.09 -17.39 -9.06
C CYS A 417 -13.54 -18.75 -8.59
N LYS A 418 -14.15 -19.85 -9.05
CA LYS A 418 -13.68 -21.22 -8.77
C LYS A 418 -12.29 -21.51 -9.36
N GLY A 419 -12.00 -20.97 -10.54
CA GLY A 419 -10.69 -21.06 -11.17
C GLY A 419 -9.62 -20.30 -10.38
N ILE A 420 -9.94 -19.10 -9.91
CA ILE A 420 -9.05 -18.25 -9.10
C ILE A 420 -8.72 -18.95 -7.77
N ILE A 421 -9.71 -19.51 -7.07
CA ILE A 421 -9.47 -20.24 -5.80
C ILE A 421 -8.56 -21.46 -6.03
N LYS A 422 -8.79 -22.23 -7.09
CA LYS A 422 -7.92 -23.38 -7.45
C LYS A 422 -6.50 -22.92 -7.76
N PHE A 423 -6.36 -21.82 -8.49
CA PHE A 423 -5.06 -21.23 -8.81
C PHE A 423 -4.33 -20.82 -7.53
N MET A 424 -5.00 -20.13 -6.62
CA MET A 424 -4.46 -19.73 -5.31
C MET A 424 -3.99 -20.95 -4.48
N ILE A 425 -4.82 -22.00 -4.35
CA ILE A 425 -4.42 -23.22 -3.63
C ILE A 425 -3.19 -23.87 -4.27
N SER A 426 -3.15 -23.92 -5.60
CA SER A 426 -2.00 -24.46 -6.34
C SER A 426 -0.73 -23.65 -6.07
N THR A 427 -0.78 -22.31 -6.16
CA THR A 427 0.38 -21.45 -5.95
C THR A 427 0.86 -21.49 -4.50
N CYS A 428 -0.05 -21.49 -3.52
CA CYS A 428 0.31 -21.64 -2.11
C CYS A 428 0.96 -23.01 -1.83
N SER A 429 0.47 -24.08 -2.45
CA SER A 429 1.05 -25.43 -2.29
C SER A 429 2.47 -25.49 -2.86
N VAL A 430 2.69 -24.91 -4.05
CA VAL A 430 4.02 -24.79 -4.65
C VAL A 430 4.95 -23.95 -3.77
N ALA A 431 4.47 -22.82 -3.25
CA ALA A 431 5.25 -21.97 -2.34
C ALA A 431 5.66 -22.71 -1.06
N LEU A 432 4.76 -23.50 -0.46
CA LEU A 432 5.08 -24.33 0.71
C LEU A 432 6.16 -25.37 0.39
N ILE A 433 6.04 -26.07 -0.75
CA ILE A 433 7.05 -27.04 -1.20
C ILE A 433 8.40 -26.36 -1.39
N LEU A 434 8.45 -25.21 -2.04
CA LEU A 434 9.70 -24.46 -2.24
C LEU A 434 10.29 -23.99 -0.91
N ASN A 435 9.47 -23.58 0.06
CA ASN A 435 9.94 -23.20 1.39
C ASN A 435 10.53 -24.37 2.20
N THR A 436 10.20 -25.64 1.89
CA THR A 436 10.84 -26.79 2.56
C THR A 436 12.34 -26.84 2.32
N VAL A 437 12.85 -26.20 1.26
CA VAL A 437 14.29 -26.07 1.02
C VAL A 437 14.99 -25.44 2.22
N PHE A 438 14.37 -24.48 2.92
CA PHE A 438 14.97 -23.88 4.12
C PHE A 438 15.10 -24.86 5.30
N LEU A 439 14.30 -25.93 5.34
CA LEU A 439 14.40 -26.97 6.39
C LEU A 439 15.51 -27.98 6.08
N PHE A 440 15.79 -28.23 4.79
CA PHE A 440 16.72 -29.28 4.36
C PHE A 440 18.08 -28.76 3.86
N ALA A 441 18.16 -27.50 3.43
CA ALA A 441 19.40 -26.88 2.99
C ALA A 441 20.31 -26.64 4.20
N LYS A 442 21.28 -27.54 4.39
CA LYS A 442 22.39 -27.36 5.33
C LYS A 442 23.54 -26.72 4.58
N CYS A 443 23.94 -25.52 5.00
CA CYS A 443 25.23 -24.96 4.62
C CYS A 443 26.21 -25.16 5.77
N GLY A 444 27.49 -25.35 5.47
CA GLY A 444 28.51 -25.36 6.50
C GLY A 444 28.54 -24.00 7.20
N ASN A 445 28.51 -23.98 8.53
CA ASN A 445 28.78 -22.76 9.28
C ASN A 445 30.19 -22.29 8.95
N GLU A 446 30.42 -20.98 8.92
CA GLU A 446 31.79 -20.47 8.84
C GLU A 446 32.62 -20.99 10.04
N PRO A 447 33.87 -21.40 9.81
CA PRO A 447 34.72 -21.89 10.88
C PRO A 447 34.97 -20.76 11.87
N PHE A 448 34.45 -20.92 13.10
CA PHE A 448 34.76 -20.03 14.21
C PHE A 448 36.01 -20.53 14.94
N ALA A 449 37.08 -19.72 14.95
CA ALA A 449 38.29 -20.02 15.71
C ALA A 449 37.96 -20.21 17.20
N GLY A 450 38.40 -21.33 17.77
CA GLY A 450 38.13 -21.74 19.15
C GLY A 450 36.83 -22.50 19.37
N VAL A 451 35.98 -22.67 18.34
CA VAL A 451 34.72 -23.44 18.43
C VAL A 451 34.65 -24.52 17.35
N SER A 452 34.96 -24.17 16.10
CA SER A 452 34.89 -25.06 14.93
C SER A 452 36.26 -25.38 14.34
N GLU A 453 37.25 -24.50 14.52
CA GLU A 453 38.66 -24.70 14.18
C GLU A 453 39.55 -24.26 15.34
N THR A 454 40.80 -24.71 15.36
CA THR A 454 41.73 -24.26 16.40
C THR A 454 42.20 -22.84 16.11
N TYR A 455 42.62 -22.08 17.12
CA TYR A 455 43.13 -20.72 16.90
C TYR A 455 44.36 -20.67 15.96
N ASN A 456 44.99 -21.82 15.67
CA ASN A 456 46.15 -21.95 14.81
C ASN A 456 45.84 -22.50 13.40
N GLY A 457 44.55 -22.64 13.04
CA GLY A 457 44.09 -23.37 11.85
C GLY A 457 43.74 -24.80 12.23
#